data_AF-I3MAL7-F1
#
_entry.id   AF-I3MAL7-F1
#
_cell.length_a   1.000
_cell.length_b   1.000
_cell.length_c   1.000
_cell.angle_alpha   90.00
_cell.angle_beta   90.00
_cell.angle_gamma   90.00
#
_symmetry.space_group_name_H-M   'P 1'
#
loop_
_entity.id
_entity.type
_entity.pdbx_description
1 polymer ?
#
loop_
_entity_poly.entity_id
_entity_poly.type
_entity_poly.pdbx_seq_one_letter_code
_entity_poly.pdbx_strand_id
1 'polypeptide(L)'
;MTEMVRKVTLSRAVRMMQNLFPEEYNFYPRSWILPEEFQLFVTQIQMVKDDNPSWKPTFIVKPDGGCQGDGIYLIKDPSDIRLTGTLQTRPAVVQEYICKPLLIDKLKFDIRLYVLLKSLDPLEIYIAKDGLSRFCTEPYQEPSSQNLHRVFMHLTNYSLNIHSSNFIHSDNASTGSKRTFSSILCKLSSKGVDIKKVWSDIIS
;
A
#
# COMPACT_ATOMS: atom_id res chain seq x y z
N MET A 1 -14.64 -15.08 4.34
CA MET A 1 -14.20 -13.66 4.27
C MET A 1 -12.79 -13.44 4.83
N THR A 2 -12.35 -14.24 5.81
CA THR A 2 -11.00 -14.20 6.40
C THR A 2 -9.86 -14.18 5.37
N GLU A 3 -10.01 -14.95 4.29
CA GLU A 3 -9.03 -15.04 3.19
C GLU A 3 -8.69 -13.68 2.55
N MET A 4 -9.64 -12.74 2.49
CA MET A 4 -9.45 -11.44 1.84
C MET A 4 -9.06 -10.31 2.79
N VAL A 5 -9.09 -10.53 4.10
CA VAL A 5 -8.86 -9.47 5.12
C VAL A 5 -7.54 -9.60 5.85
N ARG A 6 -6.88 -10.77 5.79
CA ARG A 6 -5.52 -10.97 6.31
C ARG A 6 -4.51 -10.77 5.17
N LYS A 7 -3.35 -10.19 5.49
CA LYS A 7 -2.38 -9.77 4.47
C LYS A 7 -1.76 -10.98 3.77
N VAL A 8 -1.43 -12.01 4.53
CA VAL A 8 -0.81 -13.23 4.01
C VAL A 8 -1.78 -14.01 3.14
N THR A 9 -3.00 -14.25 3.60
CA THR A 9 -4.01 -14.98 2.81
C THR A 9 -4.39 -14.22 1.55
N LEU A 10 -4.57 -12.89 1.64
CA LEU A 10 -4.82 -12.04 0.48
C LEU A 10 -3.65 -12.10 -0.51
N SER A 11 -2.43 -12.00 -0.02
CA SER A 11 -1.23 -12.08 -0.85
C SER A 11 -1.14 -13.42 -1.58
N ARG A 12 -1.45 -14.54 -0.89
CA ARG A 12 -1.52 -15.88 -1.52
C ARG A 12 -2.59 -15.93 -2.61
N ALA A 13 -3.80 -15.49 -2.32
CA ALA A 13 -4.92 -15.53 -3.26
C ALA A 13 -4.64 -14.68 -4.51
N VAL A 14 -4.18 -13.44 -4.32
CA VAL A 14 -3.90 -12.52 -5.43
C VAL A 14 -2.70 -13.02 -6.26
N ARG A 15 -1.63 -13.52 -5.62
CA ARG A 15 -0.47 -14.08 -6.35
C ARG A 15 -0.83 -15.34 -7.12
N MET A 16 -1.74 -16.17 -6.60
CA MET A 16 -2.27 -17.32 -7.35
C MET A 16 -2.98 -16.84 -8.62
N MET A 17 -3.82 -15.80 -8.50
CA MET A 17 -4.49 -15.21 -9.66
C MET A 17 -3.52 -14.53 -10.63
N GLN A 18 -2.45 -13.88 -10.15
CA GLN A 18 -1.38 -13.34 -11.00
C GLN A 18 -0.68 -14.41 -11.84
N ASN A 19 -0.49 -15.61 -11.30
CA ASN A 19 0.12 -16.70 -12.06
C ASN A 19 -0.81 -17.25 -13.14
N LEU A 20 -2.12 -17.24 -12.89
CA LEU A 20 -3.13 -17.74 -13.83
C LEU A 20 -3.53 -16.70 -14.88
N PHE A 21 -3.58 -15.43 -14.49
CA PHE A 21 -4.12 -14.29 -15.23
C PHE A 21 -3.21 -13.05 -15.04
N PRO A 22 -1.99 -13.06 -15.60
CA PRO A 22 -0.97 -12.06 -15.31
C PRO A 22 -1.34 -10.64 -15.79
N GLU A 23 -2.07 -10.53 -16.90
CA GLU A 23 -2.46 -9.23 -17.46
C GLU A 23 -3.60 -8.59 -16.63
N GLU A 24 -4.51 -9.41 -16.11
CA GLU A 24 -5.66 -8.98 -15.32
C GLU A 24 -5.27 -8.66 -13.87
N TYR A 25 -4.25 -9.32 -13.31
CA TYR A 25 -3.83 -9.14 -11.91
C TYR A 25 -2.51 -8.37 -11.77
N ASN A 26 -2.11 -7.56 -12.76
CA ASN A 26 -0.90 -6.74 -12.71
C ASN A 26 -0.94 -5.57 -11.70
N PHE A 27 -2.07 -5.37 -11.01
CA PHE A 27 -2.27 -4.28 -10.05
C PHE A 27 -1.65 -4.51 -8.67
N TYR A 28 -1.22 -5.74 -8.34
CA TYR A 28 -0.67 -6.09 -7.03
C TYR A 28 0.86 -6.13 -7.04
N PRO A 29 1.57 -5.32 -6.24
CA PRO A 29 3.03 -5.31 -6.23
C PRO A 29 3.62 -6.66 -5.81
N ARG A 30 4.78 -7.01 -6.38
CA ARG A 30 5.48 -8.26 -6.08
C ARG A 30 5.71 -8.39 -4.57
N SER A 31 5.42 -9.59 -4.05
CA SER A 31 5.35 -9.85 -2.63
C SER A 31 5.87 -11.23 -2.25
N TRP A 32 6.34 -11.36 -1.02
CA TRP A 32 6.83 -12.58 -0.39
C TRP A 32 6.25 -12.72 1.01
N ILE A 33 6.04 -13.95 1.45
CA ILE A 33 5.42 -14.32 2.71
C ILE A 33 6.50 -14.88 3.63
N LEU A 34 6.73 -14.19 4.73
CA LEU A 34 7.69 -14.62 5.74
C LEU A 34 7.00 -15.41 6.86
N PRO A 35 7.71 -16.36 7.49
CA PRO A 35 9.10 -16.74 7.23
C PRO A 35 9.30 -17.71 6.04
N GLU A 36 8.21 -18.30 5.52
CA GLU A 36 8.22 -19.40 4.54
C GLU A 36 9.06 -19.10 3.28
N GLU A 37 8.94 -17.90 2.72
CA GLU A 37 9.58 -17.50 1.47
C GLU A 37 10.82 -16.60 1.69
N PHE A 38 11.39 -16.57 2.91
CA PHE A 38 12.54 -15.72 3.20
C PHE A 38 13.73 -16.03 2.29
N GLN A 39 14.08 -17.32 2.14
CA GLN A 39 15.21 -17.71 1.29
C GLN A 39 14.96 -17.43 -0.19
N LEU A 40 13.72 -17.60 -0.64
CA LEU A 40 13.31 -17.24 -2.00
C LEU A 40 13.45 -15.74 -2.24
N PHE A 41 12.99 -14.92 -1.30
CA PHE A 41 13.14 -13.46 -1.34
C PHE A 41 14.61 -13.07 -1.45
N VAL A 42 15.46 -13.56 -0.55
CA VAL A 42 16.92 -13.27 -0.56
C VAL A 42 17.54 -13.63 -1.92
N THR A 43 17.27 -14.85 -2.41
CA THR A 43 17.84 -15.35 -3.67
C THR A 43 17.40 -14.50 -4.86
N GLN A 44 16.11 -14.20 -4.98
CA GLN A 44 15.59 -13.39 -6.08
C GLN A 44 16.13 -11.95 -6.05
N ILE A 45 16.22 -11.33 -4.88
CA ILE A 45 16.78 -9.99 -4.78
C ILE A 45 18.27 -9.98 -5.12
N GLN A 46 19.02 -11.01 -4.73
CA GLN A 46 20.43 -11.13 -5.09
C GLN A 46 20.61 -11.26 -6.61
N MET A 47 19.85 -12.14 -7.26
CA MET A 47 19.92 -12.34 -8.71
C MET A 47 19.66 -11.02 -9.48
N VAL A 48 18.62 -10.27 -9.11
CA VAL A 48 18.31 -9.00 -9.78
C VAL A 48 19.39 -7.94 -9.53
N LYS A 49 20.01 -7.93 -8.35
CA LYS A 49 21.14 -7.02 -8.05
C LYS A 49 22.39 -7.38 -8.84
N ASP A 50 22.65 -8.67 -9.04
CA ASP A 50 23.79 -9.14 -9.84
C ASP A 50 23.62 -8.74 -11.31
N ASP A 51 22.39 -8.87 -11.85
CA ASP A 51 22.06 -8.45 -13.22
C ASP A 51 21.99 -6.92 -13.38
N ASN A 52 21.56 -6.20 -12.33
CA ASN A 52 21.46 -4.74 -12.34
C ASN A 52 21.95 -4.12 -11.02
N PRO A 53 23.27 -3.85 -10.89
CA PRO A 53 23.85 -3.27 -9.67
C PRO A 53 23.33 -1.87 -9.32
N SER A 54 22.73 -1.16 -10.29
CA SER A 54 22.15 0.16 -10.08
C SER A 54 20.74 0.12 -9.48
N TRP A 55 20.11 -1.06 -9.48
CA TRP A 55 18.77 -1.27 -8.94
C TRP A 55 18.78 -1.13 -7.42
N LYS A 56 18.04 -0.14 -6.92
CA LYS A 56 17.93 0.18 -5.49
C LYS A 56 16.49 0.03 -5.03
N PRO A 57 16.00 -1.22 -4.86
CA PRO A 57 14.63 -1.43 -4.46
C PRO A 57 14.38 -0.92 -3.04
N THR A 58 13.12 -0.67 -2.74
CA THR A 58 12.64 -0.49 -1.37
C THR A 58 11.48 -1.44 -1.18
N PHE A 59 11.43 -2.11 -0.04
CA PHE A 59 10.35 -3.00 0.33
C PHE A 59 9.66 -2.49 1.58
N ILE A 60 8.39 -2.83 1.72
CA ILE A 60 7.58 -2.58 2.89
C ILE A 60 7.25 -3.91 3.57
N VAL A 61 7.62 -4.02 4.84
CA VAL A 61 7.33 -5.20 5.67
C VAL A 61 6.04 -4.94 6.44
N LYS A 62 5.08 -5.87 6.33
CA LYS A 62 3.75 -5.73 6.91
C LYS A 62 3.41 -6.98 7.73
N PRO A 63 3.37 -6.92 9.07
CA PRO A 63 2.93 -8.05 9.89
C PRO A 63 1.49 -8.44 9.59
N ASP A 64 1.19 -9.75 9.53
CA ASP A 64 -0.13 -10.24 9.12
C ASP A 64 -1.24 -9.84 10.10
N GLY A 65 -0.98 -10.03 11.40
CA GLY A 65 -1.90 -9.69 12.49
C GLY A 65 -1.91 -8.22 12.92
N GLY A 66 -1.09 -7.36 12.30
CA GLY A 66 -1.03 -5.93 12.64
C GLY A 66 -2.19 -5.13 12.05
N CYS A 67 -2.69 -4.15 12.80
CA CYS A 67 -3.63 -3.14 12.32
C CYS A 67 -3.05 -1.73 12.53
N GLN A 68 -3.72 -0.69 12.02
CA GLN A 68 -3.37 0.71 12.33
C GLN A 68 -1.96 1.19 11.93
N GLY A 69 -1.21 0.40 11.16
CA GLY A 69 0.17 0.72 10.78
C GLY A 69 1.21 0.18 11.76
N ASP A 70 0.78 -0.54 12.80
CA ASP A 70 1.68 -1.13 13.79
C ASP A 70 2.60 -2.19 13.18
N GLY A 71 3.87 -2.12 13.55
CA GLY A 71 4.94 -2.99 13.06
C GLY A 71 5.26 -2.89 11.56
N ILE A 72 4.71 -1.90 10.84
CA ILE A 72 5.06 -1.66 9.43
C ILE A 72 6.36 -0.84 9.35
N TYR A 73 7.30 -1.28 8.53
CA TYR A 73 8.54 -0.55 8.27
C TYR A 73 9.05 -0.79 6.85
N LEU A 74 9.98 0.07 6.41
CA LEU A 74 10.63 -0.05 5.11
C LEU A 74 12.05 -0.62 5.26
N ILE A 75 12.48 -1.37 4.25
CA ILE A 75 13.82 -1.95 4.13
C ILE A 75 14.36 -1.73 2.72
N LYS A 76 15.68 -1.77 2.56
CA LYS A 76 16.34 -1.73 1.23
C LYS A 76 17.07 -3.02 0.91
N ASP A 77 17.44 -3.78 1.93
CA ASP A 77 18.11 -5.06 1.79
C ASP A 77 17.35 -6.16 2.56
N PRO A 78 17.32 -7.42 2.05
CA PRO A 78 16.78 -8.54 2.81
C PRO A 78 17.42 -8.73 4.20
N SER A 79 18.70 -8.36 4.37
CA SER A 79 19.39 -8.40 5.67
C SER A 79 18.87 -7.36 6.68
N ASP A 80 18.18 -6.30 6.23
CA ASP A 80 17.54 -5.31 7.11
C ASP A 80 16.27 -5.85 7.78
N ILE A 81 15.80 -7.05 7.40
CA ILE A 81 14.64 -7.66 8.03
C ILE A 81 14.97 -7.91 9.49
N ARG A 82 14.17 -7.29 10.36
CA ARG A 82 14.29 -7.45 11.81
C ARG A 82 13.76 -8.83 12.18
N LEU A 83 14.62 -9.83 12.13
CA LEU A 83 14.32 -11.19 12.58
C LEU A 83 14.26 -11.29 14.12
N THR A 84 14.48 -10.21 14.85
CA THR A 84 14.42 -10.18 16.32
C THR A 84 12.97 -10.02 16.82
N GLY A 85 12.56 -10.88 17.76
CA GLY A 85 11.24 -10.82 18.40
C GLY A 85 10.09 -11.41 17.58
N THR A 86 8.97 -10.69 17.49
CA THR A 86 7.68 -11.18 16.96
C THR A 86 7.70 -11.72 15.52
N LEU A 87 8.65 -11.35 14.67
CA LEU A 87 8.74 -11.83 13.28
C LEU A 87 9.39 -13.22 13.12
N GLN A 88 10.07 -13.75 14.13
CA GLN A 88 10.51 -15.16 14.14
C GLN A 88 9.33 -16.13 14.20
N THR A 89 8.16 -15.67 14.68
CA THR A 89 6.97 -16.52 14.90
C THR A 89 5.70 -16.00 14.24
N ARG A 90 5.63 -14.71 13.86
CA ARG A 90 4.44 -14.12 13.24
C ARG A 90 4.61 -13.92 11.74
N PRO A 91 3.68 -14.44 10.93
CA PRO A 91 3.70 -14.24 9.50
C PRO A 91 3.69 -12.76 9.11
N ALA A 92 4.38 -12.44 8.02
CA ALA A 92 4.41 -11.10 7.45
C ALA A 92 4.46 -11.15 5.93
N VAL A 93 4.02 -10.07 5.30
CA VAL A 93 4.21 -9.85 3.86
C VAL A 93 5.32 -8.82 3.67
N VAL A 94 6.36 -9.21 2.95
CA VAL A 94 7.31 -8.26 2.35
C VAL A 94 6.81 -7.96 0.96
N GLN A 95 6.68 -6.70 0.62
CA GLN A 95 6.14 -6.28 -0.67
C GLN A 95 6.98 -5.15 -1.25
N GLU A 96 7.13 -5.12 -2.57
CA GLU A 96 7.76 -3.98 -3.25
C GLU A 96 7.03 -2.67 -2.91
N TYR A 97 7.80 -1.66 -2.52
CA TYR A 97 7.27 -0.37 -2.16
C TYR A 97 7.12 0.51 -3.41
N ILE A 98 5.96 1.12 -3.59
CA ILE A 98 5.70 2.07 -4.68
C ILE A 98 6.43 3.39 -4.35
N CYS A 99 7.62 3.57 -4.94
CA CYS A 99 8.49 4.73 -4.71
C CYS A 99 8.04 6.02 -5.41
N LYS A 100 7.17 5.92 -6.44
CA LYS A 100 6.68 7.06 -7.21
C LYS A 100 5.15 7.16 -7.13
N PRO A 101 4.57 7.35 -5.92
CA PRO A 101 3.13 7.50 -5.78
C PRO A 101 2.68 8.83 -6.39
N LEU A 102 1.41 8.89 -6.81
CA LEU A 102 0.76 10.17 -7.09
C LEU A 102 0.73 11.03 -5.83
N LEU A 103 1.11 12.29 -5.96
CA LEU A 103 1.15 13.24 -4.85
C LEU A 103 0.11 14.34 -5.05
N ILE A 104 -0.53 14.75 -3.96
CA ILE A 104 -1.35 15.96 -3.90
C ILE A 104 -0.74 16.85 -2.82
N ASP A 105 -0.42 18.09 -3.19
CA ASP A 105 0.22 19.06 -2.29
C ASP A 105 1.55 18.54 -1.71
N LYS A 106 2.31 17.79 -2.53
CA LYS A 106 3.56 17.07 -2.16
C LYS A 106 3.38 15.97 -1.11
N LEU A 107 2.16 15.64 -0.72
CA LEU A 107 1.88 14.61 0.27
C LEU A 107 1.46 13.31 -0.42
N LYS A 108 1.96 12.19 0.11
CA LYS A 108 1.49 10.85 -0.24
C LYS A 108 0.10 10.64 0.36
N PHE A 109 -0.76 9.94 -0.36
CA PHE A 109 -2.08 9.54 0.13
C PHE A 109 -2.44 8.14 -0.34
N ASP A 110 -3.41 7.54 0.36
CA ASP A 110 -4.14 6.37 -0.13
C ASP A 110 -5.62 6.68 -0.26
N ILE A 111 -6.33 5.84 -1.01
CA ILE A 111 -7.78 5.92 -1.17
C ILE A 111 -8.41 4.73 -0.44
N ARG A 112 -9.38 5.03 0.42
CA ARG A 112 -10.26 4.07 1.07
C ARG A 112 -11.62 4.09 0.38
N LEU A 113 -11.89 3.05 -0.40
CA LEU A 113 -13.21 2.80 -0.96
C LEU A 113 -13.98 1.83 -0.06
N TYR A 114 -15.31 1.92 -0.14
CA TYR A 114 -16.22 1.06 0.61
C TYR A 114 -16.96 0.15 -0.36
N VAL A 115 -16.89 -1.16 -0.10
CA VAL A 115 -17.51 -2.18 -0.94
C VAL A 115 -18.47 -3.00 -0.07
N LEU A 116 -19.71 -3.16 -0.55
CA LEU A 116 -20.74 -4.01 0.03
C LEU A 116 -20.84 -5.30 -0.79
N LEU A 117 -20.52 -6.42 -0.17
CA LEU A 117 -20.84 -7.75 -0.69
C LEU A 117 -22.24 -8.12 -0.19
N LYS A 118 -23.24 -8.05 -1.06
CA LYS A 118 -24.64 -8.32 -0.71
C LYS A 118 -24.97 -9.81 -0.79
N SER A 119 -24.47 -10.49 -1.82
CA SER A 119 -24.70 -11.91 -2.06
C SER A 119 -23.48 -12.56 -2.69
N LEU A 120 -23.28 -13.85 -2.43
CA LEU A 120 -22.25 -14.69 -3.06
C LEU A 120 -22.80 -15.56 -4.18
N ASP A 121 -24.10 -15.89 -4.12
CA ASP A 121 -24.77 -16.75 -5.08
C ASP A 121 -26.23 -16.28 -5.29
N PRO A 122 -26.52 -15.50 -6.35
CA PRO A 122 -25.55 -14.97 -7.32
C PRO A 122 -24.62 -13.93 -6.66
N LEU A 123 -23.42 -13.76 -7.23
CA LEU A 123 -22.47 -12.76 -6.73
C LEU A 123 -23.00 -11.34 -6.97
N GLU A 124 -23.22 -10.60 -5.89
CA GLU A 124 -23.67 -9.20 -5.92
C GLU A 124 -22.76 -8.31 -5.08
N ILE A 125 -22.03 -7.41 -5.75
CA ILE A 125 -21.06 -6.50 -5.15
C ILE A 125 -21.40 -5.06 -5.54
N TYR A 126 -21.40 -4.15 -4.56
CA TYR A 126 -21.62 -2.72 -4.76
C TYR A 126 -20.43 -1.93 -4.25
N ILE A 127 -19.97 -0.94 -5.00
CA ILE A 127 -18.96 0.02 -4.55
C ILE A 127 -19.61 1.37 -4.27
N ALA A 128 -19.27 1.98 -3.14
CA ALA A 128 -19.74 3.33 -2.82
C ALA A 128 -19.17 4.32 -3.84
N LYS A 129 -20.01 5.28 -4.25
CA LYS A 129 -19.63 6.34 -5.22
C LYS A 129 -18.54 7.28 -4.71
N ASP A 130 -18.30 7.29 -3.40
CA ASP A 130 -17.26 8.09 -2.76
C ASP A 130 -16.52 7.27 -1.69
N GLY A 131 -15.38 7.79 -1.28
CA GLY A 131 -14.51 7.21 -0.27
C GLY A 131 -13.70 8.27 0.46
N LEU A 132 -12.69 7.83 1.20
CA LEU A 132 -11.78 8.72 1.93
C LEU A 132 -10.39 8.66 1.34
N SER A 133 -9.82 9.82 1.02
CA SER A 133 -8.40 9.98 0.74
C SER A 133 -7.67 10.36 2.02
N ARG A 134 -6.71 9.53 2.43
CA ARG A 134 -5.98 9.67 3.70
C ARG A 134 -4.54 10.08 3.42
N PHE A 135 -4.15 11.23 3.95
CA PHE A 135 -2.87 11.84 3.65
C PHE A 135 -1.83 11.56 4.73
N CYS A 136 -0.59 11.39 4.30
CA CYS A 136 0.59 11.62 5.11
C CYS A 136 0.66 13.09 5.57
N THR A 137 1.38 13.36 6.65
CA THR A 137 1.52 14.71 7.22
C THR A 137 2.91 15.32 7.01
N GLU A 138 3.83 14.57 6.41
CA GLU A 138 5.12 15.08 5.95
C GLU A 138 5.22 15.03 4.41
N PRO A 139 5.83 16.05 3.76
CA PRO A 139 6.10 16.04 2.32
C PRO A 139 6.87 14.80 1.89
N TYR A 140 6.37 14.13 0.85
CA TYR A 140 6.95 12.90 0.34
C TYR A 140 8.30 13.15 -0.33
N GLN A 141 9.25 12.25 -0.05
CA GLN A 141 10.49 12.08 -0.79
C GLN A 141 10.66 10.60 -1.12
N GLU A 142 11.34 10.29 -2.22
CA GLU A 142 11.63 8.89 -2.55
C GLU A 142 12.45 8.23 -1.42
N PRO A 143 12.22 6.93 -1.14
CA PRO A 143 12.90 6.26 -0.04
C PRO A 143 14.44 6.24 -0.18
N SER A 144 15.11 6.65 0.87
CA SER A 144 16.57 6.64 1.06
C SER A 144 16.89 6.17 2.46
N SER A 145 18.11 5.69 2.72
CA SER A 145 18.52 5.24 4.05
C SER A 145 18.34 6.32 5.14
N GLN A 146 18.27 7.60 4.74
CA GLN A 146 18.05 8.73 5.63
C GLN A 146 16.57 8.97 5.99
N ASN A 147 15.61 8.44 5.23
CA ASN A 147 14.18 8.73 5.43
C ASN A 147 13.28 7.50 5.63
N LEU A 148 13.79 6.26 5.53
CA LEU A 148 12.97 5.04 5.72
C LEU A 148 12.19 5.02 7.04
N HIS A 149 12.75 5.61 8.10
CA HIS A 149 12.15 5.67 9.43
C HIS A 149 11.07 6.75 9.59
N ARG A 150 10.90 7.65 8.60
CA ARG A 150 9.91 8.74 8.64
C ARG A 150 8.51 8.23 8.32
N VAL A 151 7.87 7.64 9.32
CA VAL A 151 6.55 7.01 9.18
C VAL A 151 5.47 7.98 8.69
N PHE A 152 5.48 9.24 9.11
CA PHE A 152 4.52 10.28 8.68
C PHE A 152 4.67 10.70 7.21
N MET A 153 5.78 10.34 6.56
CA MET A 153 6.02 10.57 5.13
C MET A 153 5.56 9.39 4.28
N HIS A 154 5.66 8.17 4.81
CA HIS A 154 5.52 6.94 4.03
C HIS A 154 4.25 6.15 4.34
N LEU A 155 3.67 6.30 5.54
CA LEU A 155 2.47 5.59 5.98
C LEU A 155 1.31 6.57 6.10
N THR A 156 0.21 6.26 5.42
CA THR A 156 -1.01 7.08 5.29
C THR A 156 -2.07 6.75 6.34
N ASN A 157 -1.77 5.83 7.26
CA ASN A 157 -2.70 5.41 8.32
C ASN A 157 -3.11 6.60 9.17
N TYR A 158 -4.43 6.82 9.29
CA TYR A 158 -4.99 7.88 10.14
C TYR A 158 -4.55 7.76 11.60
N SER A 159 -4.57 6.53 12.13
CA SER A 159 -4.13 6.21 13.49
C SER A 159 -2.68 6.61 13.78
N LEU A 160 -1.82 6.70 12.76
CA LEU A 160 -0.48 7.24 12.92
C LEU A 160 -0.51 8.76 12.77
N ASN A 161 -0.99 9.24 11.63
CA ASN A 161 -0.86 10.63 11.24
C ASN A 161 -1.61 11.60 12.16
N ILE A 162 -2.68 11.17 12.84
CA ILE A 162 -3.39 12.02 13.81
C ILE A 162 -2.49 12.50 14.95
N HIS A 163 -1.43 11.76 15.27
CA HIS A 163 -0.46 12.12 16.31
C HIS A 163 0.67 13.03 15.80
N SER A 164 0.71 13.33 14.50
CA SER A 164 1.66 14.28 13.93
C SER A 164 1.23 15.72 14.24
N SER A 165 2.18 16.58 14.61
CA SER A 165 1.93 18.02 14.78
C SER A 165 1.45 18.71 13.50
N ASN A 166 1.68 18.09 12.34
CA ASN A 166 1.28 18.60 11.03
C ASN A 166 -0.09 18.06 10.58
N PHE A 167 -0.81 17.33 11.44
CA PHE A 167 -2.14 16.84 11.10
C PHE A 167 -3.15 17.98 11.08
N ILE A 168 -3.83 18.13 9.93
CA ILE A 168 -4.81 19.20 9.75
C ILE A 168 -6.21 18.58 9.82
N HIS A 169 -6.91 18.88 10.92
CA HIS A 169 -8.35 18.65 11.03
C HIS A 169 -9.09 19.67 10.15
N SER A 170 -10.06 19.18 9.40
CA SER A 170 -10.90 20.02 8.55
C SER A 170 -12.27 19.40 8.40
N ASP A 171 -13.31 20.22 8.55
CA ASP A 171 -14.69 19.82 8.30
C ASP A 171 -15.07 19.93 6.82
N ASN A 172 -14.19 20.50 5.99
CA ASN A 172 -14.39 20.63 4.56
C ASN A 172 -13.85 19.38 3.83
N ALA A 173 -14.69 18.82 2.95
CA ALA A 173 -14.44 17.63 2.16
C ALA A 173 -13.17 17.66 1.28
N SER A 174 -12.60 18.84 1.01
CA SER A 174 -11.48 19.07 0.09
C SER A 174 -10.17 19.49 0.76
N THR A 175 -10.17 19.72 2.07
CA THR A 175 -9.02 20.24 2.81
C THR A 175 -8.63 19.35 3.98
N GLY A 176 -7.47 19.61 4.59
CA GLY A 176 -6.96 18.82 5.70
C GLY A 176 -6.28 17.51 5.28
N SER A 177 -5.95 16.69 6.28
CA SER A 177 -5.25 15.40 6.13
C SER A 177 -6.19 14.22 5.82
N LYS A 178 -7.50 14.49 5.72
CA LYS A 178 -8.53 13.53 5.32
C LYS A 178 -9.51 14.26 4.40
N ARG A 179 -9.66 13.76 3.19
CA ARG A 179 -10.48 14.38 2.14
C ARG A 179 -11.41 13.35 1.51
N THR A 180 -12.48 13.78 0.87
CA THR A 180 -13.32 12.87 0.07
C THR A 180 -12.58 12.44 -1.19
N PHE A 181 -12.83 11.23 -1.68
CA PHE A 181 -12.25 10.78 -2.94
C PHE A 181 -12.76 11.64 -4.11
N SER A 182 -14.03 12.02 -4.11
CA SER A 182 -14.61 12.97 -5.07
C SER A 182 -13.83 14.28 -5.17
N SER A 183 -13.37 14.84 -4.04
CA SER A 183 -12.57 16.07 -4.06
C SER A 183 -11.20 15.88 -4.74
N ILE A 184 -10.58 14.70 -4.57
CA ILE A 184 -9.33 14.37 -5.23
C ILE A 184 -9.55 14.20 -6.73
N LEU A 185 -10.61 13.50 -7.13
CA LEU A 185 -10.95 13.34 -8.54
C LEU A 185 -11.24 14.68 -9.21
N CYS A 186 -11.94 15.60 -8.54
CA CYS A 186 -12.14 16.96 -9.05
C CYS A 186 -10.80 17.70 -9.28
N LYS A 187 -9.87 17.59 -8.32
CA LYS A 187 -8.52 18.18 -8.40
C LYS A 187 -7.63 17.51 -9.46
N LEU A 188 -7.85 16.24 -9.78
CA LEU A 188 -7.17 15.54 -10.86
C LEU A 188 -7.76 15.90 -12.23
N SER A 189 -9.08 16.03 -12.31
CA SER A 189 -9.80 16.48 -13.51
C SER A 189 -9.34 17.87 -13.94
N SER A 190 -9.19 18.80 -12.99
CA SER A 190 -8.68 20.15 -13.29
C SER A 190 -7.22 20.16 -13.77
N LYS A 191 -6.49 19.06 -13.59
CA LYS A 191 -5.14 18.82 -14.14
C LYS A 191 -5.14 18.01 -15.43
N GLY A 192 -6.31 17.71 -16.00
CA GLY A 192 -6.47 16.97 -17.25
C GLY A 192 -6.47 15.45 -17.13
N VAL A 193 -6.60 14.89 -15.92
CA VAL A 193 -6.71 13.44 -15.73
C VAL A 193 -8.12 12.96 -16.08
N ASP A 194 -8.21 11.88 -16.87
CA ASP A 194 -9.48 11.23 -17.17
C ASP A 194 -10.03 10.46 -15.97
N ILE A 195 -10.97 11.08 -15.26
CA ILE A 195 -11.60 10.51 -14.07
C ILE A 195 -12.49 9.30 -14.39
N LYS A 196 -13.07 9.22 -15.60
CA LYS A 196 -13.86 8.05 -15.98
C LYS A 196 -12.97 6.84 -16.15
N LYS A 197 -11.81 7.03 -16.77
CA LYS A 197 -10.78 5.98 -16.86
C LYS A 197 -10.30 5.54 -15.48
N VAL A 198 -9.98 6.49 -14.58
CA VAL A 198 -9.57 6.14 -13.20
C VAL A 198 -10.61 5.28 -12.48
N TRP A 199 -11.90 5.62 -12.59
CA TRP A 199 -12.96 4.79 -12.01
C TRP A 199 -13.11 3.44 -12.70
N SER A 200 -12.98 3.39 -14.03
CA SER A 200 -12.98 2.15 -14.80
C SER A 200 -11.88 1.22 -14.30
N ASP A 201 -10.64 1.72 -14.21
CA ASP A 201 -9.47 0.95 -13.78
C ASP A 201 -9.58 0.47 -12.31
N ILE A 202 -10.42 1.10 -11.47
CA ILE A 202 -10.68 0.67 -10.09
C ILE A 202 -11.67 -0.49 -10.01
N ILE A 203 -12.62 -0.58 -10.95
CA ILE A 203 -13.73 -1.54 -10.91
C ILE A 203 -13.61 -2.67 -11.94
N SER A 204 -12.71 -2.53 -12.92
CA SER A 204 -12.35 -3.57 -13.90
C SER A 204 -11.25 -4.47 -13.36
#